data_AF-A0A257JCI6-F1
#
_entry.id   AF-A0A257JCI6-F1
#
_cell.length_a   1.000
_cell.length_b   1.000
_cell.length_c   1.000
_cell.angle_alpha   90.00
_cell.angle_beta   90.00
_cell.angle_gamma   90.00
#
_symmetry.space_group_name_H-M   'P 1'
#
loop_
_entity.id
_entity.type
_entity.pdbx_description
1 polymer ?
#
loop_
_entity_poly.entity_id
_entity_poly.type
_entity_poly.pdbx_seq_one_letter_code
_entity_poly.pdbx_strand_id
1 'polypeptide(L)'
;MTDTAASDACAGYPADNRRNHYRVLHVQPEAPLAIIQASYRTLMGRLRVHPDLGGNTGEAAVINEAWAVLSDPERRALYDRQLREYGSAAPPRAPGSTRPERHCPLCGHGAPVQLRPDSRCGQCNAPLAALPEPGQREHELLGRRAAPRRDQSHVALLHGGWPSPALPVRWR
;
A
#
# COMPACT_ATOMS: atom_id res chain seq x y z
N MET A 1 7.69 63.84 1.34
CA MET A 1 7.87 62.80 0.31
C MET A 1 7.99 61.48 1.05
N THR A 2 6.85 60.81 1.21
CA THR A 2 6.70 59.52 1.86
C THR A 2 7.01 58.44 0.84
N ASP A 3 8.15 57.79 0.97
CA ASP A 3 8.44 56.55 0.24
C ASP A 3 8.20 55.36 1.15
N THR A 4 7.02 54.77 0.98
CA THR A 4 6.63 53.47 1.53
C THR A 4 7.30 52.40 0.68
N ALA A 5 8.51 52.00 1.05
CA ALA A 5 9.10 50.78 0.54
C ALA A 5 8.46 49.58 1.27
N ALA A 6 7.45 49.02 0.61
CA ALA A 6 6.95 47.68 0.89
C ALA A 6 8.07 46.67 0.60
N SER A 7 8.91 46.39 1.60
CA SER A 7 9.83 45.26 1.55
C SER A 7 9.08 43.98 1.84
N ASP A 8 8.75 43.28 0.77
CA ASP A 8 8.91 41.83 0.60
C ASP A 8 9.43 41.11 1.85
N ALA A 9 8.49 40.68 2.68
CA ALA A 9 8.72 39.65 3.68
C ALA A 9 7.91 38.41 3.32
N CYS A 10 8.08 37.92 2.08
CA CYS A 10 7.90 36.50 1.78
C CYS A 10 9.08 35.73 2.40
N ALA A 11 9.15 35.74 3.73
CA ALA A 11 9.97 34.81 4.49
C ALA A 11 9.39 33.41 4.24
N GLY A 12 10.16 32.59 3.54
CA GLY A 12 9.74 31.30 3.01
C GLY A 12 9.05 30.44 4.07
N TYR A 13 7.83 30.01 3.74
CA TYR A 13 7.26 28.81 4.35
C TYR A 13 8.28 27.68 4.14
N PRO A 14 8.83 27.07 5.20
CA PRO A 14 9.75 25.97 5.03
C PRO A 14 9.05 24.86 4.26
N ALA A 15 9.65 24.55 3.11
CA ALA A 15 9.14 23.63 2.14
C ALA A 15 8.88 22.26 2.77
N ASP A 16 7.69 21.74 2.50
CA ASP A 16 7.41 20.31 2.48
C ASP A 16 7.70 19.58 3.80
N ASN A 17 6.87 19.81 4.82
CA ASN A 17 6.65 18.77 5.81
C ASN A 17 5.81 17.65 5.17
N ARG A 18 6.43 16.94 4.23
CA ARG A 18 5.99 15.68 3.62
C ARG A 18 5.71 14.59 4.67
N ARG A 19 6.01 14.88 5.95
CA ARG A 19 5.64 14.10 7.12
C ARG A 19 4.39 14.74 7.72
N ASN A 20 3.31 13.96 7.69
CA ASN A 20 2.07 14.26 8.39
C ASN A 20 2.34 14.70 9.85
N HIS A 21 1.67 15.75 10.36
CA HIS A 21 1.85 16.27 11.73
C HIS A 21 1.66 15.17 12.80
N TYR A 22 0.78 14.20 12.54
CA TYR A 22 0.61 13.03 13.41
C TYR A 22 1.88 12.18 13.48
N ARG A 23 2.62 12.03 12.37
CA ARG A 23 3.89 11.31 12.33
C ARG A 23 5.01 12.06 13.03
N VAL A 24 5.03 13.39 12.94
CA VAL A 24 5.99 14.25 13.67
C VAL A 24 5.85 14.05 15.18
N LEU A 25 4.61 14.02 15.67
CA LEU A 25 4.33 13.80 17.09
C LEU A 25 4.26 12.31 17.47
N HIS A 26 4.54 11.37 16.57
CA HIS A 26 4.44 9.91 16.80
C HIS A 26 3.09 9.46 17.40
N VAL A 27 2.00 10.07 16.95
CA VAL A 27 0.63 9.76 17.38
C VAL A 27 -0.23 9.28 16.22
N GLN A 28 -1.32 8.57 16.54
CA GLN A 28 -2.33 8.20 15.56
C GLN A 28 -3.32 9.35 15.32
N PRO A 29 -3.93 9.44 14.13
CA PRO A 29 -4.93 10.47 13.83
C PRO A 29 -6.19 10.37 14.69
N GLU A 30 -6.49 9.23 15.31
CA GLU A 30 -7.60 9.05 16.25
C GLU A 30 -7.22 9.38 17.71
N ALA A 31 -5.96 9.75 17.98
CA ALA A 31 -5.50 9.95 19.35
C ALA A 31 -6.22 11.14 20.04
N PRO A 32 -6.60 11.01 21.32
CA PRO A 32 -7.20 12.12 22.07
C PRO A 32 -6.13 13.15 22.44
N LEU A 33 -6.56 14.39 22.71
CA LEU A 33 -5.68 15.53 22.98
C LEU A 33 -4.66 15.27 24.09
N ALA A 34 -5.06 14.55 25.15
CA ALA A 34 -4.17 14.20 26.26
C ALA A 34 -2.93 13.40 25.80
N ILE A 35 -3.09 12.51 24.82
CA ILE A 35 -1.98 11.71 24.26
C ILE A 35 -1.06 12.57 23.40
N ILE A 36 -1.64 13.50 22.63
CA ILE A 36 -0.87 14.46 21.83
C ILE A 36 -0.02 15.34 22.75
N GLN A 37 -0.59 15.83 23.85
CA GLN A 37 0.13 16.66 24.84
C GLN A 37 1.24 15.88 25.54
N ALA A 38 0.97 14.63 25.92
CA ALA A 38 1.97 13.76 26.54
C ALA A 38 3.14 13.46 25.59
N SER A 39 2.85 13.23 24.30
CA SER A 39 3.88 13.02 23.29
C SER A 39 4.76 14.26 23.09
N TYR A 40 4.13 15.43 22.92
CA TYR A 40 4.84 16.71 22.78
C TYR A 40 5.80 16.97 23.95
N ARG A 41 5.34 16.80 25.19
CA ARG A 41 6.17 16.98 26.39
C ARG A 41 7.32 15.98 26.46
N THR A 42 7.08 14.75 26.01
CA THR A 42 8.10 13.69 26.00
C THR A 42 9.17 13.98 24.95
N LEU A 43 8.79 14.44 23.76
CA LEU A 43 9.71 14.80 22.68
C LEU A 43 10.58 16.02 23.05
N MET A 44 9.97 17.08 23.56
CA MET A 44 10.70 18.30 23.95
C MET A 44 11.55 18.11 25.21
N GLY A 45 11.06 17.37 26.21
CA GLY A 45 11.74 17.20 27.48
C GLY A 45 12.71 16.02 27.51
N ARG A 46 12.20 14.80 27.27
CA ARG A 46 12.96 13.55 27.50
C ARG A 46 13.87 13.19 26.34
N LEU A 47 13.45 13.45 25.09
CA LEU A 47 14.26 13.14 23.91
C LEU A 47 15.26 14.25 23.54
N ARG A 48 15.36 15.32 24.34
CA ARG A 48 16.34 16.42 24.18
C ARG A 48 16.38 17.02 22.77
N VAL A 49 15.25 17.07 22.08
CA VAL A 49 15.12 17.75 20.77
C VAL A 49 15.24 19.28 20.93
N HIS A 50 15.19 19.79 22.17
CA HIS A 50 15.33 21.21 22.48
C HIS A 50 16.70 21.77 22.05
N PRO A 51 16.75 22.96 21.42
CA PRO A 51 18.01 23.58 21.00
C PRO A 51 18.99 23.83 22.15
N ASP A 52 18.48 24.14 23.36
CA ASP A 52 19.31 24.37 24.54
C ASP A 52 19.92 23.09 25.15
N LEU A 53 19.45 21.90 24.75
CA LEU A 53 19.93 20.60 25.25
C LEU A 53 20.75 19.83 24.19
N GLY A 54 21.12 20.51 23.09
CA GLY A 54 21.90 19.95 21.99
C GLY A 54 21.07 19.31 20.87
N GLY A 55 19.75 19.58 20.83
CA GLY A 55 18.88 19.15 19.75
C GLY A 55 18.95 20.05 18.52
N ASN A 56 18.53 19.52 17.36
CA ASN A 56 18.45 20.29 16.13
C ASN A 56 17.32 21.33 16.23
N THR A 57 17.66 22.62 16.14
CA THR A 57 16.70 23.75 16.15
C THR A 57 15.58 23.56 15.12
N GLY A 58 15.89 22.98 13.97
CA GLY A 58 14.93 22.67 12.92
C GLY A 58 13.91 21.61 13.32
N GLU A 59 14.30 20.58 14.07
CA GLU A 59 13.39 19.53 14.51
C GLU A 59 12.44 20.03 15.61
N ALA A 60 12.94 20.86 16.54
CA ALA A 60 12.12 21.50 17.55
C ALA A 60 11.05 22.42 16.93
N ALA A 61 11.42 23.19 15.90
CA ALA A 61 10.48 24.05 15.17
C ALA A 61 9.36 23.23 14.52
N VAL A 62 9.69 22.11 13.88
CA VAL A 62 8.72 21.22 13.22
C VAL A 62 7.76 20.58 14.24
N ILE A 63 8.24 20.20 15.42
CA ILE A 63 7.41 19.66 16.50
C ILE A 63 6.46 20.73 17.05
N ASN A 64 6.94 21.97 17.22
CA ASN A 64 6.12 23.10 17.67
C ASN A 64 5.00 23.43 16.68
N GLU A 65 5.31 23.42 15.38
CA GLU A 65 4.33 23.62 14.33
C GLU A 65 3.25 22.53 14.36
N ALA A 66 3.66 21.26 14.46
CA ALA A 66 2.72 20.13 14.55
C ALA A 66 1.81 20.25 15.79
N TRP A 67 2.37 20.65 16.94
CA TRP A 67 1.60 20.89 18.16
C TRP A 67 0.62 22.05 18.01
N ALA A 68 1.03 23.16 17.37
CA ALA A 68 0.16 24.32 17.16
C ALA A 68 -1.07 24.01 16.28
N VAL A 69 -0.96 23.04 15.37
CA VAL A 69 -2.08 22.59 14.53
C VAL A 69 -2.95 21.54 15.24
N LEU A 70 -2.34 20.58 15.94
CA LEU A 70 -3.06 19.43 16.52
C LEU A 70 -3.64 19.68 17.92
N SER A 71 -3.21 20.73 18.61
CA SER A 71 -3.71 21.07 19.97
C SER A 71 -5.12 21.66 19.96
N ASP A 72 -5.50 22.37 18.90
CA ASP A 72 -6.82 22.98 18.73
C ASP A 72 -7.73 22.07 17.89
N PRO A 73 -8.91 21.67 18.40
CA PRO A 73 -9.83 20.80 17.67
C PRO A 73 -10.30 21.37 16.34
N GLU A 74 -10.48 22.69 16.21
CA GLU A 74 -10.93 23.31 14.96
C GLU A 74 -9.83 23.27 13.89
N ARG A 75 -8.61 23.63 14.28
CA ARG A 75 -7.43 23.59 13.40
C ARG A 75 -7.10 22.16 12.97
N ARG A 76 -7.25 21.20 13.89
CA ARG A 76 -7.12 19.77 13.60
C ARG A 76 -8.14 19.30 12.56
N ALA A 77 -9.41 19.70 12.71
CA ALA A 77 -10.46 19.33 11.75
C ALA A 77 -10.22 19.92 10.34
N LEU A 78 -9.70 21.14 10.26
CA LEU A 78 -9.31 21.76 9.00
C LEU A 78 -8.12 21.04 8.36
N TYR A 79 -7.10 20.69 9.15
CA TYR A 79 -5.95 19.91 8.70
C TYR A 79 -6.37 18.53 8.18
N ASP A 80 -7.25 17.83 8.90
CA ASP A 80 -7.76 16.52 8.50
C ASP A 80 -8.58 16.60 7.20
N ARG A 81 -9.31 17.69 6.97
CA ARG A 81 -10.02 17.94 5.71
C ARG A 81 -9.05 18.09 4.55
N GLN A 82 -8.04 18.95 4.71
CA GLN A 82 -7.00 19.14 3.71
C GLN A 82 -6.29 17.83 3.39
N LEU A 83 -5.95 17.03 4.42
CA LEU A 83 -5.28 15.75 4.23
C LEU A 83 -6.10 14.76 3.38
N ARG A 84 -7.44 14.76 3.53
CA ARG A 84 -8.34 13.96 2.69
C ARG A 84 -8.38 14.47 1.25
N GLU A 85 -8.41 15.78 1.04
CA GLU A 85 -8.41 16.38 -0.30
C GLU A 85 -7.10 16.07 -1.05
N TYR A 86 -5.95 16.19 -0.38
CA TYR A 86 -4.65 15.85 -0.96
C TYR A 86 -4.44 14.33 -1.15
N GLY A 87 -4.95 13.50 -0.23
CA GLY A 87 -4.83 12.03 -0.31
C GLY A 87 -5.77 11.39 -1.34
N SER A 88 -6.87 12.06 -1.71
CA SER A 88 -7.86 11.57 -2.68
C SER A 88 -7.57 11.97 -4.13
N ALA A 89 -6.53 12.79 -4.37
CA ALA A 89 -6.06 13.12 -5.71
C ALA A 89 -5.43 11.90 -6.44
N ALA A 90 -5.16 10.81 -5.72
CA ALA A 90 -4.93 9.51 -6.36
C ALA A 90 -6.29 8.91 -6.74
N PRO A 91 -6.61 8.73 -8.04
CA PRO A 91 -7.84 8.05 -8.42
C PRO A 91 -7.88 6.69 -7.70
N PRO A 92 -9.05 6.23 -7.22
CA PRO A 92 -9.16 4.92 -6.58
C PRO A 92 -8.61 3.90 -7.57
N ARG A 93 -7.41 3.40 -7.28
CA ARG A 93 -6.77 2.39 -8.11
C ARG A 93 -7.63 1.17 -7.94
N ALA A 94 -8.42 0.85 -8.96
CA ALA A 94 -9.32 -0.29 -8.94
C ALA A 94 -8.52 -1.52 -8.46
N PRO A 95 -8.98 -2.22 -7.41
CA PRO A 95 -8.39 -3.51 -7.07
C PRO A 95 -8.46 -4.37 -8.34
N GLY A 96 -7.31 -4.85 -8.81
CA GLY A 96 -7.19 -5.59 -10.08
C GLY A 96 -6.44 -4.90 -11.21
N SER A 97 -6.07 -3.61 -11.11
CA SER A 97 -5.18 -2.97 -12.10
C SER A 97 -3.72 -3.34 -11.87
N THR A 98 -3.37 -4.62 -12.02
CA THR A 98 -2.06 -4.96 -12.55
C THR A 98 -2.08 -4.51 -14.00
N ARG A 99 -1.42 -3.41 -14.33
CA ARG A 99 -1.03 -3.18 -15.73
C ARG A 99 -0.19 -4.41 -16.07
N PRO A 100 -0.63 -5.32 -16.96
CA PRO A 100 0.19 -6.48 -17.24
C PRO A 100 1.41 -5.92 -17.97
N GLU A 101 2.53 -5.84 -17.26
CA GLU A 101 3.82 -6.05 -17.90
C GLU A 101 3.60 -7.28 -18.78
N ARG A 102 3.74 -7.12 -20.10
CA ARG A 102 3.19 -8.04 -21.11
C ARG A 102 3.99 -9.34 -21.14
N HIS A 103 4.03 -10.04 -20.03
CA HIS A 103 4.79 -11.24 -19.80
C HIS A 103 3.99 -12.21 -18.94
N CYS A 104 4.26 -13.50 -19.14
CA CYS A 104 3.73 -14.54 -18.30
C CYS A 104 4.30 -14.40 -16.88
N PRO A 105 3.48 -14.39 -15.82
CA PRO A 105 3.97 -14.28 -14.44
C PRO A 105 4.76 -15.51 -13.96
N LEU A 106 4.71 -16.62 -14.70
CA LEU A 106 5.40 -17.86 -14.35
C LEU A 106 6.75 -18.03 -15.03
N CYS A 107 6.91 -17.56 -16.28
CA CYS A 107 8.15 -17.77 -17.04
C CYS A 107 8.72 -16.51 -17.70
N GLY A 108 8.09 -15.35 -17.52
CA GLY A 108 8.54 -14.07 -18.08
C GLY A 108 8.42 -13.94 -19.60
N HIS A 109 7.87 -14.94 -20.30
CA HIS A 109 7.72 -14.91 -21.75
C HIS A 109 6.64 -13.92 -22.19
N GLY A 110 6.84 -13.23 -23.31
CA GLY A 110 5.91 -12.25 -23.83
C GLY A 110 4.48 -12.79 -23.92
N ALA A 111 3.52 -12.09 -23.31
CA ALA A 111 2.10 -12.43 -23.38
C ALA A 111 1.42 -11.69 -24.55
N PRO A 112 0.47 -12.33 -25.25
CA PRO A 112 -0.26 -11.68 -26.34
C PRO A 112 -1.08 -10.49 -25.83
N VAL A 113 -1.31 -9.51 -26.71
CA VAL A 113 -1.98 -8.23 -26.40
C VAL A 113 -3.44 -8.41 -25.98
N GLN A 114 -4.10 -9.48 -26.44
CA GLN A 114 -5.46 -9.83 -26.08
C GLN A 114 -5.48 -11.20 -25.41
N LEU A 115 -5.87 -11.24 -24.13
CA LEU A 115 -6.04 -12.46 -23.36
C LEU A 115 -7.52 -12.83 -23.32
N ARG A 116 -7.85 -13.98 -23.91
CA ARG A 116 -9.13 -14.66 -23.76
C ARG A 116 -9.13 -15.53 -22.50
N PRO A 117 -10.28 -15.94 -21.96
CA PRO A 117 -10.38 -16.80 -20.76
C PRO A 117 -9.58 -18.11 -20.85
N ASP A 118 -9.38 -18.61 -22.06
CA ASP A 118 -8.65 -19.84 -22.41
C ASP A 118 -7.19 -19.60 -22.83
N SER A 119 -6.72 -18.35 -22.80
CA SER A 119 -5.36 -18.01 -23.24
C SER A 119 -4.29 -18.64 -22.36
N ARG A 120 -3.31 -19.26 -23.02
CA ARG A 120 -2.16 -19.92 -22.38
C ARG A 120 -0.86 -19.35 -22.88
N CYS A 121 0.16 -19.39 -22.04
CA CYS A 121 1.53 -19.06 -22.44
C CYS A 121 2.04 -20.08 -23.46
N GLY A 122 2.59 -19.61 -24.60
CA GLY A 122 3.19 -20.50 -25.60
C GLY A 122 4.42 -21.28 -25.12
N GLN A 123 5.09 -20.81 -24.05
CA GLN A 123 6.30 -21.43 -23.52
C GLN A 123 6.03 -22.42 -22.38
N CYS A 124 5.31 -22.00 -21.34
CA CYS A 124 5.09 -22.81 -20.13
C CYS A 124 3.66 -23.34 -19.99
N ASN A 125 2.79 -23.04 -20.97
CA ASN A 125 1.38 -23.44 -21.00
C ASN A 125 0.52 -22.93 -19.82
N ALA A 126 1.04 -21.95 -19.07
CA ALA A 126 0.35 -21.31 -17.95
C ALA A 126 -0.91 -20.56 -18.40
N PRO A 127 -2.01 -20.60 -17.62
CA PRO A 127 -3.20 -19.80 -17.89
C PRO A 127 -2.87 -18.31 -17.70
N LEU A 128 -3.07 -17.51 -18.74
CA LEU A 128 -2.79 -16.08 -18.73
C LEU A 128 -4.02 -15.23 -18.37
N ALA A 129 -5.23 -15.80 -18.47
CA ALA A 129 -6.46 -15.10 -18.16
C ALA A 129 -6.49 -14.61 -16.70
N ALA A 130 -7.02 -13.39 -16.49
CA ALA A 130 -7.19 -12.82 -15.16
C ALA A 130 -8.04 -13.72 -14.26
N LEU A 131 -7.75 -13.70 -12.96
CA LEU A 131 -8.64 -14.31 -11.96
C LEU A 131 -9.93 -13.50 -11.89
N PRO A 132 -11.11 -14.14 -11.79
CA PRO A 132 -12.36 -13.43 -11.54
C PRO A 132 -12.29 -12.72 -10.19
N GLU A 133 -12.96 -11.57 -10.09
CA GLU A 133 -13.04 -10.80 -8.87
C GLU A 133 -13.67 -11.62 -7.73
N PRO A 134 -13.14 -11.54 -6.49
CA PRO A 134 -13.71 -12.23 -5.35
C PRO A 134 -15.14 -11.73 -5.10
N GLY A 135 -16.14 -12.60 -5.34
CA GLY A 135 -17.57 -12.29 -5.17
C GLY A 135 -18.46 -12.51 -6.39
N GLN A 136 -17.88 -12.75 -7.58
CA GLN A 136 -18.67 -13.18 -8.76
C GLN A 136 -18.94 -14.69 -8.70
N ARG A 137 -20.13 -15.02 -8.19
CA ARG A 137 -20.75 -16.34 -7.95
C ARG A 137 -20.20 -17.57 -8.72
N GLU A 138 -19.48 -18.41 -7.98
CA GLU A 138 -19.86 -19.79 -7.56
C GLU A 138 -20.28 -20.89 -8.56
N HIS A 139 -20.39 -20.65 -9.87
CA HIS A 139 -20.64 -21.75 -10.81
C HIS A 139 -19.33 -22.40 -11.28
N GLU A 140 -18.98 -23.49 -10.61
CA GLU A 140 -17.98 -24.49 -10.94
C GLU A 140 -16.59 -23.98 -11.41
N LEU A 141 -15.67 -24.03 -10.46
CA LEU A 141 -14.20 -24.02 -10.63
C LEU A 141 -13.65 -25.20 -11.46
N LEU A 142 -14.47 -25.87 -12.26
CA LEU A 142 -14.17 -27.12 -12.97
C LEU A 142 -13.84 -26.95 -14.45
N GLY A 143 -13.81 -25.71 -14.97
CA GLY A 143 -13.27 -25.39 -16.29
C GLY A 143 -11.76 -25.10 -16.31
N ARG A 144 -11.11 -25.02 -15.14
CA ARG A 144 -9.67 -24.71 -15.01
C ARG A 144 -8.79 -25.96 -14.83
N ARG A 145 -9.39 -27.15 -14.91
CA ARG A 145 -8.65 -28.41 -14.77
C ARG A 145 -8.05 -28.76 -16.13
N ALA A 146 -6.71 -28.79 -16.23
CA ALA A 146 -6.03 -29.35 -17.40
C ALA A 146 -6.19 -30.88 -17.49
N ALA A 147 -6.59 -31.53 -16.40
CA ALA A 147 -6.82 -32.96 -16.33
C ALA A 147 -8.32 -33.28 -16.51
N PRO A 148 -8.68 -34.24 -17.38
CA PRO A 148 -10.05 -34.71 -17.52
C PRO A 148 -10.54 -35.27 -16.18
N ARG A 149 -11.85 -35.12 -15.90
CA ARG A 149 -12.48 -35.83 -14.78
C ARG A 149 -12.33 -37.32 -15.04
N ARG A 150 -11.56 -37.99 -14.20
CA ARG A 150 -11.39 -39.44 -14.25
C ARG A 150 -12.43 -40.05 -13.33
N ASP A 151 -13.11 -41.07 -13.81
CA ASP A 151 -14.03 -41.83 -12.99
C ASP A 151 -13.23 -42.68 -11.98
N GLN A 152 -13.92 -43.18 -10.95
CA GLN A 152 -13.29 -43.91 -9.84
C GLN A 152 -12.65 -45.24 -10.28
N SER A 153 -13.02 -45.78 -11.45
CA SER A 153 -12.41 -46.99 -12.01
C SER A 153 -11.02 -46.74 -12.61
N HIS A 154 -10.63 -45.48 -12.79
CA HIS A 154 -9.36 -45.13 -13.40
C HIS A 154 -8.17 -45.44 -12.49
N VAL A 155 -7.14 -46.08 -13.03
CA VAL A 155 -5.91 -46.42 -12.28
C VAL A 155 -4.93 -45.26 -12.37
N ALA A 156 -4.46 -44.75 -11.23
CA ALA A 156 -3.37 -43.79 -11.16
C ALA A 156 -2.03 -44.51 -10.98
N LEU A 157 -0.97 -43.94 -11.54
CA LEU A 157 0.40 -44.41 -11.37
C LEU A 157 1.10 -43.55 -10.33
N LEU A 158 1.47 -44.15 -9.20
CA LEU A 158 2.12 -43.47 -8.08
C LEU A 158 3.60 -43.84 -8.03
N HIS A 159 4.48 -42.83 -7.96
CA HIS A 159 5.91 -43.01 -7.74
C HIS A 159 6.24 -42.62 -6.31
N GLY A 160 6.86 -43.52 -5.53
CA GLY A 160 7.26 -43.25 -4.13
C GLY A 160 8.53 -42.40 -4.00
N GLY A 161 9.24 -42.18 -5.11
CA GLY A 161 10.46 -41.40 -5.23
C GLY A 161 10.97 -41.43 -6.68
N TRP A 162 11.94 -40.58 -7.04
CA TRP A 162 12.53 -40.60 -8.38
C TRP A 162 14.00 -41.03 -8.32
N PRO A 163 14.45 -42.00 -9.15
CA PRO A 163 13.67 -42.88 -10.03
C PRO A 163 13.13 -44.11 -9.27
N SER A 164 11.83 -44.41 -9.37
CA SER A 164 11.23 -45.65 -8.85
C SER A 164 10.14 -46.18 -9.79
N PRO A 165 9.86 -47.50 -9.79
CA PRO A 165 8.80 -48.07 -10.62
C PRO A 165 7.42 -47.51 -10.22
N ALA A 166 6.57 -47.29 -11.22
CA ALA A 166 5.22 -46.80 -10.99
C ALA A 166 4.33 -47.89 -10.35
N LEU A 167 3.66 -47.54 -9.26
CA LEU A 167 2.68 -48.41 -8.59
C LEU A 167 1.25 -48.05 -9.05
N PRO A 168 0.48 -49.01 -9.60
CA PRO A 168 -0.91 -48.77 -9.94
C PRO A 168 -1.78 -48.69 -8.69
N VAL A 169 -2.45 -47.56 -8.47
CA VAL A 169 -3.39 -47.33 -7.37
C VAL A 169 -4.77 -46.97 -7.90
N ARG A 170 -5.82 -47.41 -7.20
CA ARG A 170 -7.21 -47.05 -7.51
C ARG A 170 -7.69 -45.96 -6.56
N TRP A 171 -8.51 -45.04 -7.06
CA TRP A 171 -9.18 -44.04 -6.25
C TRP A 171 -10.26 -44.74 -5.41
N ARG A 172 -10.26 -44.54 -4.08
CA ARG A 172 -11.34 -44.99 -3.20
C ARG A 172 -12.34 -43.87 -2.96
#